data_AF-A0A3B9LV71-F1
#
_entry.id   AF-A0A3B9LV71-F1
#
_cell.length_a   1.000
_cell.length_b   1.000
_cell.length_c   1.000
_cell.angle_alpha   90.00
_cell.angle_beta   90.00
_cell.angle_gamma   90.00
#
_symmetry.space_group_name_H-M   'P 1'
#
loop_
_entity.id
_entity.type
_entity.pdbx_description
1 polymer ?
#
loop_
_entity_poly.entity_id
_entity_poly.type
_entity_poly.pdbx_seq_one_letter_code
_entity_poly.pdbx_strand_id
1 'polypeptide(L)'
;MLFLESKTLRHLVDGDGRIKLLEELQQKGLTSIIRTARLNSFSDLLLGSERIREMETSIAAWTESENREAYVRGDLFCRSDHVFFLIFDDNKGAAPLIRAGIVYETGTPEPFRKLDSFCRDVRELLLAQSESGESEPGKVENFPQWEHGKPTMPEGFRRFVARQDADSLYTSLRKETMSKRILAASKLEDESARVFLRSARDAYQEGYAAKLLSGDLAESHEFSIEKLEDVGLLEREVQISCRKSGHALFRLPNAHALAVVTVSDATCSECGSPVADEKVEEVIAPTQLASSLLEDGSWLVSRLHFIIREMGVPESEIAVGPSDGTGHGQMMVNLCGESLLLVTRDGDLTPAFARWAIDLEIETEASHLVVLATGRLHNEAGLLLHNHARRRISGGQDFELILADDVAAAGRELQYALERVSQRVIGEQVGDLDSSMGLSVSRLIITKFNLLRTGDELDHQHLSPESGQSFSFVRPPLTLAA
;
A
#
# COMPACT_ATOMS: atom_id res chain seq x y z
N MET A 1 5.24 3.15 7.49
CA MET A 1 5.93 2.88 6.21
C MET A 1 6.51 4.18 5.68
N LEU A 2 7.65 4.13 5.01
CA LEU A 2 8.29 5.30 4.43
C LEU A 2 8.07 5.36 2.92
N PHE A 3 7.98 6.58 2.40
CA PHE A 3 7.89 6.87 0.99
C PHE A 3 9.02 7.81 0.61
N LEU A 4 9.39 7.76 -0.66
CA LEU A 4 10.43 8.60 -1.23
C LEU A 4 9.95 9.21 -2.54
N GLU A 5 10.20 10.50 -2.70
CA GLU A 5 9.97 11.22 -3.95
C GLU A 5 11.22 12.02 -4.31
N SER A 6 11.57 12.05 -5.60
CA SER A 6 12.78 12.74 -6.05
C SER A 6 12.61 13.49 -7.38
N LYS A 7 13.42 14.53 -7.53
CA LYS A 7 13.53 15.37 -8.72
C LYS A 7 14.98 15.53 -9.11
N THR A 8 15.20 15.69 -10.41
CA THR A 8 16.53 15.88 -10.98
C THR A 8 16.61 17.24 -11.68
N LEU A 9 17.77 17.88 -11.58
CA LEU A 9 18.08 19.14 -12.24
C LEU A 9 19.39 18.96 -13.00
N ARG A 10 19.35 19.17 -14.32
CA ARG A 10 20.54 19.06 -15.20
C ARG A 10 21.42 20.29 -15.08
N HIS A 11 22.16 20.39 -13.98
CA HIS A 11 23.01 21.52 -13.68
C HIS A 11 24.31 21.04 -13.01
N LEU A 12 25.43 21.65 -13.41
CA LEU A 12 26.73 21.40 -12.83
C LEU A 12 27.05 22.49 -11.80
N VAL A 13 27.48 22.08 -10.62
CA VAL A 13 27.94 22.98 -9.55
C VAL A 13 29.37 22.58 -9.20
N ASP A 14 30.29 23.53 -9.18
CA ASP A 14 31.67 23.32 -8.75
C ASP A 14 31.77 23.16 -7.22
N GLY A 15 32.96 22.81 -6.71
CA GLY A 15 33.17 22.54 -5.27
C GLY A 15 32.81 23.73 -4.39
N ASP A 16 33.27 24.93 -4.76
CA ASP A 16 32.98 26.17 -4.04
C ASP A 16 31.49 26.53 -4.06
N GLY A 17 30.83 26.37 -5.22
CA GLY A 17 29.38 26.58 -5.35
C GLY A 17 28.57 25.62 -4.48
N ARG A 18 29.00 24.37 -4.32
CA ARG A 18 28.34 23.41 -3.41
C ARG A 18 28.42 23.83 -1.96
N ILE A 19 29.61 24.24 -1.50
CA ILE A 19 29.80 24.72 -0.12
C ILE A 19 28.93 25.96 0.12
N LYS A 20 28.97 26.93 -0.80
CA LYS A 20 28.16 28.16 -0.73
C LYS A 20 26.67 27.86 -0.71
N LEU A 21 26.20 26.92 -1.54
CA LEU A 21 24.79 26.51 -1.56
C LEU A 21 24.35 25.93 -0.20
N LEU A 22 25.15 25.05 0.41
CA LEU A 22 24.83 24.49 1.72
C LEU A 22 24.83 25.56 2.83
N GLU A 23 25.75 26.54 2.77
CA GLU A 23 25.74 27.71 3.66
C GLU A 23 24.45 28.53 3.55
N GLU A 24 24.03 28.84 2.32
CA GLU A 24 22.84 29.64 2.05
C GLU A 24 21.55 28.89 2.43
N LEU A 25 21.49 27.58 2.21
CA LEU A 25 20.38 26.75 2.70
C LEU A 25 20.29 26.75 4.23
N GLN A 26 21.44 26.68 4.92
CA GLN A 26 21.49 26.78 6.37
C GLN A 26 21.00 28.14 6.88
N GLN A 27 21.32 29.24 6.19
CA GLN A 27 20.79 30.58 6.50
C GLN A 27 19.27 30.67 6.31
N LYS A 28 18.70 29.93 5.35
CA LYS A 28 17.25 29.74 5.19
C LYS A 28 16.62 28.79 6.23
N GLY A 29 17.39 28.35 7.24
CA GLY A 29 16.91 27.49 8.32
C GLY A 29 16.86 26.00 7.98
N LEU A 30 17.51 25.56 6.89
CA LEU A 30 17.69 24.16 6.54
C LEU A 30 19.05 23.67 7.03
N THR A 31 19.09 23.11 8.24
CA THR A 31 20.33 22.57 8.82
C THR A 31 20.82 21.37 8.01
N SER A 32 22.01 21.47 7.43
CA SER A 32 22.61 20.38 6.67
C SER A 32 23.45 19.50 7.60
N ILE A 33 23.05 18.23 7.73
CA ILE A 33 23.53 17.34 8.80
C ILE A 33 24.98 16.93 8.55
N ILE A 34 25.31 16.53 7.32
CA ILE A 34 26.63 16.02 6.95
C ILE A 34 27.66 17.14 7.10
N ARG A 35 27.37 18.33 6.56
CA ARG A 35 28.27 19.48 6.73
C ARG A 35 28.38 19.88 8.19
N THR A 36 27.27 20.00 8.93
CA THR A 36 27.32 20.40 10.35
C THR A 36 28.16 19.45 11.19
N ALA A 37 28.03 18.12 10.99
CA ALA A 37 28.86 17.13 11.68
C ALA A 37 30.36 17.31 11.39
N ARG A 38 30.68 17.61 10.12
CA ARG A 38 32.04 17.89 9.66
C ARG A 38 32.61 19.18 10.27
N LEU A 39 31.84 20.27 10.28
CA LEU A 39 32.25 21.55 10.87
C LEU A 39 32.45 21.44 12.38
N ASN A 40 31.62 20.66 13.07
CA ASN A 40 31.81 20.38 14.50
C ASN A 40 33.15 19.65 14.75
N SER A 41 33.49 18.68 13.90
CA SER A 41 34.78 17.98 13.97
C SER A 41 35.97 18.95 13.76
N PHE A 42 35.83 19.93 12.86
CA PHE A 42 36.84 20.97 12.66
C PHE A 42 36.93 21.91 13.86
N SER A 43 35.79 22.29 14.44
CA SER A 43 35.74 23.10 15.66
C SER A 43 36.49 22.41 16.82
N ASP A 44 36.25 21.11 17.00
CA ASP A 44 36.87 20.32 18.05
C ASP A 44 38.38 20.15 17.81
N LEU A 45 38.82 19.97 16.56
CA LEU A 45 40.24 19.86 16.21
C LEU A 45 40.98 21.20 16.37
N LEU A 46 40.34 22.31 15.99
CA LEU A 46 40.92 23.66 16.07
C LEU A 46 40.83 24.27 17.47
N LEU A 47 40.05 23.65 18.37
CA LEU A 47 39.72 24.18 19.70
C LEU A 47 39.09 25.59 19.62
N GLY A 48 38.31 25.86 18.58
CA GLY A 48 37.70 27.16 18.34
C GLY A 48 37.03 27.30 16.97
N SER A 49 36.14 28.29 16.84
CA SER A 49 35.29 28.46 15.66
C SER A 49 35.85 29.41 14.58
N GLU A 50 36.90 30.17 14.89
CA GLU A 50 37.35 31.27 14.02
C GLU A 50 37.90 30.83 12.67
N ARG A 51 38.52 29.64 12.60
CA ARG A 51 39.22 29.16 11.40
C ARG A 51 38.57 27.95 10.73
N ILE A 52 37.32 27.63 11.11
CA ILE A 52 36.59 26.48 10.55
C ILE A 52 36.44 26.61 9.03
N ARG A 53 36.09 27.80 8.53
CA ARG A 53 35.90 28.04 7.08
C ARG A 53 37.20 27.89 6.28
N GLU A 54 38.31 28.38 6.83
CA GLU A 54 39.65 28.20 6.21
C GLU A 54 40.03 26.73 6.14
N MET A 55 39.73 25.97 7.20
CA MET A 55 40.00 24.53 7.25
C MET A 55 39.12 23.77 6.25
N GLU A 56 37.82 24.07 6.17
CA GLU A 56 36.91 23.45 5.19
C GLU A 56 37.39 23.70 3.76
N THR A 57 37.71 24.95 3.42
CA THR A 57 38.17 25.33 2.06
C THR A 57 39.50 24.65 1.71
N SER A 58 40.43 24.58 2.67
CA SER A 58 41.74 23.95 2.45
C SER A 58 41.62 22.43 2.21
N ILE A 59 40.76 21.75 2.98
CA ILE A 59 40.51 20.31 2.82
C ILE A 59 39.75 20.03 1.53
N ALA A 60 38.78 20.88 1.16
CA ALA A 60 38.06 20.77 -0.10
C ALA A 60 39.01 20.83 -1.29
N ALA A 61 39.85 21.87 -1.35
CA ALA A 61 40.83 22.05 -2.42
C ALA A 61 41.82 20.86 -2.51
N TRP A 62 42.27 20.34 -1.37
CA TRP A 62 43.15 19.16 -1.34
C TRP A 62 42.44 17.89 -1.85
N THR A 63 41.20 17.64 -1.41
CA THR A 63 40.43 16.44 -1.78
C THR A 63 40.14 16.39 -3.29
N GLU A 64 39.75 17.54 -3.86
CA GLU A 64 39.39 17.63 -5.27
C GLU A 64 40.61 17.57 -6.19
N SER A 65 41.76 18.09 -5.75
CA SER A 65 43.01 18.07 -6.54
C SER A 65 43.74 16.72 -6.47
N GLU A 66 43.91 16.15 -5.28
CA GLU A 66 44.70 14.92 -5.06
C GLU A 66 43.87 13.66 -5.26
N ASN A 67 42.71 13.55 -4.60
CA ASN A 67 41.87 12.35 -4.68
C ASN A 67 40.99 12.34 -5.93
N ARG A 68 40.82 13.49 -6.60
CA ARG A 68 39.92 13.66 -7.77
C ARG A 68 38.48 13.23 -7.46
N GLU A 69 38.09 13.38 -6.20
CA GLU A 69 36.75 13.13 -5.69
C GLU A 69 36.11 14.44 -5.25
N ALA A 70 34.80 14.57 -5.41
CA ALA A 70 34.06 15.73 -4.93
C ALA A 70 34.07 15.77 -3.40
N TYR A 71 34.49 16.90 -2.81
CA TYR A 71 34.47 17.09 -1.36
C TYR A 71 33.04 17.14 -0.79
N VAL A 72 32.11 17.70 -1.57
CA VAL A 72 30.67 17.71 -1.26
C VAL A 72 29.95 16.84 -2.29
N ARG A 73 29.54 15.65 -1.87
CA ARG A 73 28.66 14.76 -2.66
C ARG A 73 27.18 15.09 -2.47
N GLY A 74 26.82 15.72 -1.36
CA GLY A 74 25.45 16.10 -1.03
C GLY A 74 25.24 16.27 0.47
N ASP A 75 23.98 16.44 0.87
CA ASP A 75 23.59 16.59 2.27
C ASP A 75 22.15 16.14 2.56
N LEU A 76 21.83 16.03 3.85
CA LEU A 76 20.53 15.73 4.42
C LEU A 76 20.01 16.92 5.21
N PHE A 77 18.71 17.16 5.14
CA PHE A 77 18.03 18.22 5.89
C PHE A 77 16.85 17.62 6.64
N CYS A 78 16.96 17.54 7.96
CA CYS A 78 15.97 16.89 8.81
C CYS A 78 14.91 17.87 9.31
N ARG A 79 13.63 17.48 9.19
CA ARG A 79 12.48 18.08 9.88
C ARG A 79 11.82 17.06 10.81
N SER A 80 10.79 17.42 11.57
CA SER A 80 10.12 16.48 12.49
C SER A 80 9.45 15.32 11.75
N ASP A 81 8.78 15.61 10.64
CA ASP A 81 7.89 14.68 9.91
C ASP A 81 8.47 14.22 8.55
N HIS A 82 9.57 14.80 8.09
CA HIS A 82 10.21 14.42 6.83
C HIS A 82 11.72 14.68 6.83
N VAL A 83 12.42 14.13 5.85
CA VAL A 83 13.84 14.35 5.59
C VAL A 83 14.02 14.73 4.13
N PHE A 84 14.65 15.86 3.84
CA PHE A 84 15.13 16.13 2.49
C PHE A 84 16.54 15.60 2.29
N PHE A 85 16.87 15.24 1.06
CA PHE A 85 18.23 14.98 0.62
C PHE A 85 18.55 15.79 -0.63
N LEU A 86 19.82 16.13 -0.79
CA LEU A 86 20.37 16.76 -1.98
C LEU A 86 21.67 16.04 -2.34
N ILE A 87 21.81 15.58 -3.58
CA ILE A 87 22.97 14.83 -4.07
C ILE A 87 23.44 15.47 -5.37
N PHE A 88 24.76 15.64 -5.51
CA PHE A 88 25.42 16.10 -6.72
C PHE A 88 26.02 14.88 -7.42
N ASP A 89 25.42 14.48 -8.54
CA ASP A 89 25.84 13.34 -9.33
C ASP A 89 26.72 13.82 -10.49
N ASP A 90 28.04 13.69 -10.30
CA ASP A 90 29.06 14.03 -11.30
C ASP A 90 29.61 12.79 -12.01
N ASN A 91 28.85 11.69 -12.05
CA ASN A 91 29.34 10.44 -12.63
C ASN A 91 29.94 10.65 -14.03
N LYS A 92 31.19 10.21 -14.22
CA LYS A 92 32.11 10.53 -15.33
C LYS A 92 31.68 10.03 -16.73
N GLY A 93 30.41 9.68 -16.94
CA GLY A 93 29.84 9.25 -18.22
C GLY A 93 28.44 9.77 -18.52
N ALA A 94 27.78 10.44 -17.58
CA ALA A 94 26.45 11.02 -17.75
C ALA A 94 26.50 12.55 -17.66
N ALA A 95 25.45 13.23 -18.12
CA ALA A 95 25.34 14.66 -17.89
C ALA A 95 25.23 14.92 -16.36
N PRO A 96 25.92 15.94 -15.83
CA PRO A 96 25.88 16.24 -14.40
C PRO A 96 24.44 16.56 -13.97
N LEU A 97 24.05 15.98 -12.84
CA LEU A 97 22.68 16.04 -12.33
C LEU A 97 22.69 16.35 -10.84
N ILE A 98 21.84 17.26 -10.41
CA ILE A 98 21.51 17.47 -9.00
C ILE A 98 20.24 16.69 -8.73
N ARG A 99 20.25 15.84 -7.70
CA ARG A 99 19.08 15.09 -7.24
C ARG A 99 18.62 15.67 -5.92
N ALA A 100 17.37 16.09 -5.86
CA ALA A 100 16.73 16.52 -4.62
C ALA A 100 15.56 15.59 -4.34
N GLY A 101 15.35 15.21 -3.09
CA GLY A 101 14.20 14.38 -2.74
C GLY A 101 13.76 14.52 -1.30
N ILE A 102 12.62 13.91 -1.01
CA ILE A 102 11.97 13.89 0.29
C ILE A 102 11.70 12.44 0.69
N VAL A 103 12.05 12.09 1.92
CA VAL A 103 11.64 10.86 2.60
C VAL A 103 10.61 11.23 3.67
N TYR A 104 9.46 10.56 3.67
CA TYR A 104 8.33 10.92 4.50
C TYR A 104 7.48 9.71 4.89
N GLU A 105 6.68 9.84 5.94
CA GLU A 105 5.69 8.83 6.35
C GLU A 105 4.29 9.12 5.78
N THR A 106 3.41 8.12 5.76
CA THR A 106 2.01 8.22 5.30
C THR A 106 1.27 9.42 5.90
N GLY A 107 1.53 9.76 7.17
CA GLY A 107 0.86 10.86 7.88
C GLY A 107 1.40 12.26 7.54
N THR A 108 2.44 12.37 6.71
CA THR A 108 3.08 13.65 6.40
C THR A 108 2.16 14.53 5.56
N PRO A 109 1.84 15.77 5.99
CA PRO A 109 0.99 16.65 5.20
C PRO A 109 1.75 17.21 4.01
N GLU A 110 1.14 17.13 2.83
CA GLU A 110 1.56 17.75 1.57
C GLU A 110 3.05 17.54 1.19
N PRO A 111 3.58 16.30 1.18
CA PRO A 111 5.00 16.02 0.94
C PRO A 111 5.51 16.53 -0.41
N PHE A 112 4.68 16.45 -1.45
CA PHE A 112 5.01 16.95 -2.79
C PHE A 112 5.21 18.49 -2.82
N ARG A 113 4.36 19.24 -2.11
CA ARG A 113 4.50 20.71 -2.03
C ARG A 113 5.73 21.11 -1.23
N LYS A 114 6.06 20.35 -0.17
CA LYS A 114 7.29 20.51 0.60
C LYS A 114 8.53 20.29 -0.27
N LEU A 115 8.53 19.23 -1.08
CA LEU A 115 9.59 18.98 -2.07
C LEU A 115 9.68 20.10 -3.11
N ASP A 116 8.56 20.56 -3.65
CA ASP A 116 8.53 21.68 -4.61
C ASP A 116 9.11 22.97 -4.04
N SER A 117 8.80 23.27 -2.78
CA SER A 117 9.38 24.42 -2.08
C SER A 117 10.89 24.27 -1.92
N PHE A 118 11.35 23.11 -1.47
CA PHE A 118 12.78 22.83 -1.32
C PHE A 118 13.53 22.93 -2.66
N CYS A 119 13.00 22.32 -3.72
CA CYS A 119 13.54 22.42 -5.07
C CYS A 119 13.58 23.88 -5.58
N ARG A 120 12.54 24.67 -5.28
CA ARG A 120 12.51 26.10 -5.63
C ARG A 120 13.60 26.88 -4.92
N ASP A 121 13.76 26.67 -3.61
CA ASP A 121 14.81 27.31 -2.80
C ASP A 121 16.21 27.00 -3.35
N VAL A 122 16.49 25.72 -3.63
CA VAL A 122 17.78 25.29 -4.21
C VAL A 122 18.00 25.97 -5.57
N ARG A 123 16.99 26.02 -6.43
CA ARG A 123 17.08 26.64 -7.76
C ARG A 123 17.34 28.15 -7.67
N GLU A 124 16.64 28.86 -6.78
CA GLU A 124 16.83 30.29 -6.57
C GLU A 124 18.25 30.62 -6.11
N LEU A 125 18.81 29.82 -5.20
CA LEU A 125 20.19 30.00 -4.73
C LEU A 125 21.21 29.73 -5.84
N LEU A 126 21.03 28.64 -6.61
CA LEU A 126 21.90 28.35 -7.76
C LEU A 126 21.85 29.45 -8.83
N LEU A 127 20.65 29.99 -9.10
CA LEU A 127 20.47 31.13 -10.00
C LEU A 127 21.25 32.36 -9.50
N ALA A 128 21.07 32.75 -8.25
CA ALA A 128 21.77 33.90 -7.65
C ALA A 128 23.31 33.73 -7.68
N GLN A 129 23.81 32.51 -7.49
CA GLN A 129 25.23 32.21 -7.60
C GLN A 129 25.73 32.39 -9.05
N SER A 130 24.95 31.95 -10.04
CA SER A 130 25.31 32.08 -11.46
C SER A 130 25.31 33.53 -11.97
N GLU A 131 24.45 34.38 -11.41
CA GLU A 131 24.40 35.83 -11.69
C GLU A 131 25.55 36.61 -11.06
N SER A 132 26.10 36.11 -9.95
CA SER A 132 27.24 36.72 -9.25
C SER A 132 28.61 36.42 -9.89
N GLY A 133 28.70 35.39 -10.73
CA GLY A 133 29.85 35.15 -11.61
C GLY A 133 29.70 35.91 -12.93
N GLU A 134 30.80 36.31 -13.56
CA GLU A 134 30.87 37.04 -14.86
C GLU A 134 30.20 36.28 -16.02
N SER A 135 28.88 36.14 -16.01
CA SER A 135 28.09 35.41 -16.99
C SER A 135 27.40 36.37 -17.95
N GLU A 136 27.51 36.08 -19.25
CA GLU A 136 26.87 36.83 -20.33
C GLU A 136 25.34 36.95 -20.14
N PRO A 137 24.73 38.08 -20.53
CA PRO A 137 23.31 38.42 -20.27
C PRO A 137 22.25 37.54 -20.95
N GLY A 138 22.62 36.38 -21.52
CA GLY A 138 21.71 35.43 -22.18
C GLY A 138 21.49 34.09 -21.46
N LYS A 139 22.17 33.81 -20.33
CA LYS A 139 22.04 32.52 -19.60
C LYS A 139 20.86 32.44 -18.62
N VAL A 140 20.30 33.57 -18.19
CA VAL A 140 19.24 33.62 -17.16
C VAL A 140 17.91 33.06 -17.67
N GLU A 141 17.56 33.26 -18.94
CA GLU A 141 16.30 32.77 -19.53
C GLU A 141 16.28 31.25 -19.77
N ASN A 142 17.44 30.57 -19.77
CA ASN A 142 17.57 29.14 -20.08
C ASN A 142 18.01 28.28 -18.89
N PHE A 143 17.83 28.74 -17.65
CA PHE A 143 18.20 27.92 -16.48
C PHE A 143 17.33 26.66 -16.41
N PRO A 144 17.92 25.47 -16.20
CA PRO A 144 17.20 24.20 -16.23
C PRO A 144 16.05 24.17 -15.21
N GLN A 145 15.03 23.39 -15.55
CA GLN A 145 13.90 23.12 -14.66
C GLN A 145 14.06 21.76 -13.98
N TRP A 146 13.46 21.61 -12.81
CA TRP A 146 13.37 20.33 -12.14
C TRP A 146 12.51 19.38 -12.97
N GLU A 147 13.09 18.26 -13.38
CA GLU A 147 12.39 17.13 -13.95
C GLU A 147 12.01 16.21 -12.79
N HIS A 148 10.81 15.62 -12.82
CA HIS A 148 10.52 14.53 -11.90
C HIS A 148 11.51 13.40 -12.19
N GLY A 149 12.16 12.86 -11.17
CA GLY A 149 12.88 11.60 -11.33
C GLY A 149 11.87 10.62 -11.89
N LYS A 150 12.15 10.03 -13.07
CA LYS A 150 11.14 9.22 -13.79
C LYS A 150 10.53 8.25 -12.78
N PRO A 151 9.22 8.35 -12.44
CA PRO A 151 8.56 7.23 -11.79
C PRO A 151 8.57 6.15 -12.85
N THR A 152 9.49 5.21 -12.74
CA THR A 152 9.50 4.02 -13.58
C THR A 152 8.32 3.18 -13.13
N MET A 153 7.09 3.59 -13.50
CA MET A 153 5.99 2.66 -13.56
C MET A 153 6.46 1.53 -14.49
N PRO A 154 6.64 0.30 -13.99
CA PRO A 154 7.09 -0.81 -14.79
C PRO A 154 6.18 -0.98 -16.00
N GLU A 155 6.74 -1.39 -17.14
CA GLU A 155 5.94 -1.55 -18.36
C GLU A 155 4.79 -2.55 -18.13
N GLY A 156 5.05 -3.61 -17.37
CA GLY A 156 4.03 -4.56 -16.92
C GLY A 156 2.88 -3.91 -16.16
N PHE A 157 3.16 -2.94 -15.27
CA PHE A 157 2.12 -2.17 -14.57
C PHE A 157 1.25 -1.36 -15.51
N ARG A 158 1.86 -0.68 -16.48
CA ARG A 158 1.09 0.07 -17.49
C ARG A 158 0.22 -0.85 -18.34
N ARG A 159 0.74 -2.02 -18.75
CA ARG A 159 -0.03 -3.03 -19.49
C ARG A 159 -1.20 -3.56 -18.66
N PHE A 160 -0.98 -3.79 -17.37
CA PHE A 160 -2.03 -4.25 -16.45
C PHE A 160 -3.13 -3.21 -16.25
N VAL A 161 -2.77 -1.94 -16.02
CA VAL A 161 -3.73 -0.83 -15.95
C VAL A 161 -4.53 -0.69 -17.24
N ALA A 162 -3.90 -0.83 -18.40
CA ALA A 162 -4.59 -0.78 -19.69
C ALA A 162 -5.64 -1.92 -19.84
N ARG A 163 -5.40 -3.11 -19.25
CA ARG A 163 -6.39 -4.19 -19.19
C ARG A 163 -7.57 -3.83 -18.29
N GLN A 164 -7.34 -3.13 -17.18
CA GLN A 164 -8.39 -2.66 -16.27
C GLN A 164 -9.34 -1.64 -16.92
N ASP A 165 -8.79 -0.67 -17.66
CA ASP A 165 -9.59 0.43 -18.25
C ASP A 165 -10.56 -0.03 -19.35
N ALA A 166 -10.26 -1.17 -19.99
CA ALA A 166 -11.14 -1.80 -20.97
C ALA A 166 -12.46 -2.33 -20.35
N ASP A 167 -12.50 -2.53 -19.03
CA ASP A 167 -13.63 -3.12 -18.27
C ASP A 167 -14.40 -2.05 -17.45
N SER A 168 -14.58 -0.87 -18.05
CA SER A 168 -14.85 0.43 -17.40
C SER A 168 -16.16 0.51 -16.62
N LEU A 169 -17.13 -0.38 -16.90
CA LEU A 169 -18.42 -0.41 -16.20
C LEU A 169 -18.32 -1.04 -14.80
N TYR A 170 -17.41 -2.00 -14.62
CA TYR A 170 -17.24 -2.69 -13.35
C TYR A 170 -16.43 -1.85 -12.34
N THR A 171 -15.49 -1.04 -12.84
CA THR A 171 -14.63 -0.14 -12.06
C THR A 171 -15.36 1.09 -11.53
N SER A 172 -16.33 1.62 -12.29
CA SER A 172 -17.11 2.81 -11.92
C SER A 172 -18.12 2.52 -10.80
N LEU A 173 -18.80 1.37 -10.86
CA LEU A 173 -19.69 0.88 -9.78
C LEU A 173 -18.94 0.64 -8.45
N ARG A 174 -17.68 0.20 -8.51
CA ARG A 174 -16.86 0.01 -7.30
C ARG A 174 -16.55 1.32 -6.57
N LYS A 175 -16.42 2.44 -7.27
CA LYS A 175 -16.06 3.75 -6.67
C LYS A 175 -17.22 4.39 -5.89
N GLU A 176 -18.46 4.29 -6.37
CA GLU A 176 -19.62 4.92 -5.70
C GLU A 176 -20.08 4.20 -4.42
N THR A 177 -19.79 2.90 -4.27
CA THR A 177 -20.17 2.10 -3.09
C THR A 177 -18.99 1.57 -2.27
N MET A 178 -17.80 2.15 -2.45
CA MET A 178 -16.54 1.59 -1.93
C MET A 178 -16.57 1.32 -0.41
N SER A 179 -17.07 2.26 0.41
CA SER A 179 -17.13 2.09 1.86
C SER A 179 -18.04 0.93 2.30
N LYS A 180 -19.21 0.78 1.65
CA LYS A 180 -20.13 -0.34 1.92
C LYS A 180 -19.51 -1.67 1.47
N ARG A 181 -18.84 -1.67 0.31
CA ARG A 181 -18.17 -2.87 -0.23
C ARG A 181 -17.01 -3.32 0.66
N ILE A 182 -16.20 -2.40 1.17
CA ILE A 182 -15.10 -2.69 2.11
C ILE A 182 -15.65 -3.35 3.38
N LEU A 183 -16.67 -2.74 3.98
CA LEU A 183 -17.30 -3.25 5.19
C LEU A 183 -17.91 -4.64 4.97
N ALA A 184 -18.65 -4.82 3.87
CA ALA A 184 -19.20 -6.11 3.48
C ALA A 184 -18.10 -7.16 3.25
N ALA A 185 -17.03 -6.83 2.53
CA ALA A 185 -15.90 -7.72 2.28
C ALA A 185 -15.20 -8.17 3.58
N SER A 186 -15.10 -7.28 4.58
CA SER A 186 -14.54 -7.66 5.90
C SER A 186 -15.36 -8.74 6.62
N LYS A 187 -16.70 -8.78 6.42
CA LYS A 187 -17.54 -9.82 7.00
C LYS A 187 -17.37 -11.16 6.30
N LEU A 188 -16.87 -11.15 5.08
CA LEU A 188 -16.58 -12.34 4.29
C LEU A 188 -15.21 -12.96 4.62
N GLU A 189 -14.42 -12.40 5.54
CA GLU A 189 -13.24 -13.11 6.08
C GLU A 189 -13.64 -14.39 6.83
N ASP A 190 -14.82 -14.38 7.46
CA ASP A 190 -15.41 -15.54 8.11
C ASP A 190 -15.87 -16.58 7.07
N GLU A 191 -15.27 -17.77 7.11
CA GLU A 191 -15.61 -18.88 6.22
C GLU A 191 -17.05 -19.33 6.38
N SER A 192 -17.57 -19.36 7.61
CA SER A 192 -18.95 -19.77 7.89
C SER A 192 -19.95 -18.82 7.23
N ALA A 193 -19.66 -17.51 7.24
CA ALA A 193 -20.48 -16.51 6.54
C ALA A 193 -20.45 -16.71 5.01
N ARG A 194 -19.29 -17.04 4.43
CA ARG A 194 -19.17 -17.33 2.98
C ARG A 194 -19.95 -18.57 2.59
N VAL A 195 -19.79 -19.67 3.34
CA VAL A 195 -20.50 -20.93 3.10
C VAL A 195 -22.01 -20.73 3.20
N PHE A 196 -22.46 -19.97 4.20
CA PHE A 196 -23.86 -19.62 4.34
C PHE A 196 -24.37 -18.81 3.16
N LEU A 197 -23.67 -17.76 2.74
CA LEU A 197 -24.14 -16.91 1.62
C LEU A 197 -24.17 -17.67 0.29
N ARG A 198 -23.21 -18.56 0.04
CA ARG A 198 -23.24 -19.47 -1.12
C ARG A 198 -24.46 -20.40 -1.06
N SER A 199 -24.70 -21.03 0.09
CA SER A 199 -25.87 -21.88 0.32
C SER A 199 -27.19 -21.11 0.18
N ALA A 200 -27.23 -19.87 0.69
CA ALA A 200 -28.38 -18.98 0.59
C ALA A 200 -28.66 -18.58 -0.85
N ARG A 201 -27.62 -18.32 -1.65
CA ARG A 201 -27.73 -18.02 -3.07
C ARG A 201 -28.28 -19.21 -3.84
N ASP A 202 -27.76 -20.40 -3.60
CA ASP A 202 -28.19 -21.61 -4.29
C ASP A 202 -29.64 -21.96 -3.90
N ALA A 203 -29.99 -21.89 -2.61
CA ALA A 203 -31.37 -22.08 -2.15
C ALA A 203 -32.34 -21.01 -2.67
N TYR A 204 -31.88 -19.76 -2.83
CA TYR A 204 -32.64 -18.68 -3.43
C TYR A 204 -32.86 -18.91 -4.93
N GLN A 205 -31.89 -19.46 -5.66
CA GLN A 205 -32.07 -19.80 -7.06
C GLN A 205 -33.01 -21.02 -7.24
N GLU A 206 -32.93 -22.01 -6.35
CA GLU A 206 -33.71 -23.25 -6.44
C GLU A 206 -35.12 -23.16 -5.83
N GLY A 207 -35.46 -22.07 -5.11
CA GLY A 207 -36.79 -21.87 -4.53
C GLY A 207 -36.98 -22.43 -3.12
N TYR A 208 -35.90 -22.87 -2.46
CA TYR A 208 -35.93 -23.49 -1.13
C TYR A 208 -35.48 -22.56 0.02
N ALA A 209 -35.30 -21.26 -0.25
CA ALA A 209 -34.80 -20.27 0.72
C ALA A 209 -35.56 -20.25 2.07
N ALA A 210 -36.88 -20.51 2.08
CA ALA A 210 -37.69 -20.57 3.30
C ALA A 210 -37.23 -21.63 4.31
N LYS A 211 -36.56 -22.70 3.84
CA LYS A 211 -36.05 -23.77 4.71
C LYS A 211 -34.80 -23.36 5.49
N LEU A 212 -34.10 -22.30 5.07
CA LEU A 212 -32.90 -21.81 5.76
C LEU A 212 -33.22 -21.17 7.11
N LEU A 213 -34.37 -20.52 7.21
CA LEU A 213 -34.85 -19.90 8.45
C LEU A 213 -35.66 -20.87 9.33
N SER A 214 -36.20 -21.93 8.75
CA SER A 214 -37.19 -22.81 9.40
C SER A 214 -36.61 -24.11 9.97
N GLY A 215 -35.32 -24.39 9.78
CA GLY A 215 -34.67 -25.64 10.21
C GLY A 215 -33.65 -25.46 11.35
N ASP A 216 -33.18 -26.59 11.90
CA ASP A 216 -32.10 -26.70 12.93
C ASP A 216 -30.78 -25.98 12.57
N LEU A 217 -30.67 -25.47 11.33
CA LEU A 217 -29.57 -24.61 10.86
C LEU A 217 -29.57 -23.23 11.53
N ALA A 218 -30.73 -22.73 11.96
CA ALA A 218 -30.85 -21.43 12.63
C ALA A 218 -30.09 -21.35 13.98
N GLU A 219 -29.82 -22.49 14.63
CA GLU A 219 -29.20 -22.55 15.95
C GLU A 219 -27.68 -22.83 15.94
N SER A 220 -27.04 -22.96 14.76
CA SER A 220 -25.65 -23.47 14.65
C SER A 220 -24.69 -22.59 13.84
N HIS A 221 -25.02 -21.31 13.62
CA HIS A 221 -24.10 -20.40 12.94
C HIS A 221 -23.16 -19.72 13.95
N GLU A 222 -21.85 -19.83 13.72
CA GLU A 222 -20.82 -19.08 14.48
C GLU A 222 -20.87 -17.56 14.19
N PHE A 223 -21.69 -17.12 13.23
CA PHE A 223 -21.87 -15.73 12.83
C PHE A 223 -23.33 -15.27 12.97
N SER A 224 -23.54 -13.95 13.03
CA SER A 224 -24.87 -13.34 13.16
C SER A 224 -25.40 -12.91 11.78
N ILE A 225 -26.63 -13.36 11.45
CA ILE A 225 -27.34 -13.00 10.22
C ILE A 225 -27.65 -11.50 10.17
N GLU A 226 -28.03 -10.90 11.30
CA GLU A 226 -28.29 -9.45 11.41
C GLU A 226 -27.07 -8.63 10.97
N LYS A 227 -25.86 -9.08 11.33
CA LYS A 227 -24.62 -8.40 10.89
C LYS A 227 -24.40 -8.45 9.38
N LEU A 228 -24.93 -9.45 8.68
CA LEU A 228 -24.87 -9.55 7.22
C LEU A 228 -25.94 -8.67 6.55
N GLU A 229 -27.11 -8.51 7.18
CA GLU A 229 -28.16 -7.58 6.77
C GLU A 229 -27.68 -6.11 6.92
N ASP A 230 -27.05 -5.78 8.04
CA ASP A 230 -26.53 -4.43 8.34
C ASP A 230 -25.54 -3.91 7.30
N VAL A 231 -24.74 -4.82 6.72
CA VAL A 231 -23.75 -4.48 5.68
C VAL A 231 -24.31 -4.63 4.26
N GLY A 232 -25.59 -4.98 4.12
CA GLY A 232 -26.29 -5.11 2.85
C GLY A 232 -25.89 -6.34 2.04
N LEU A 233 -25.41 -7.41 2.68
CA LEU A 233 -25.16 -8.71 2.02
C LEU A 233 -26.43 -9.54 1.91
N LEU A 234 -27.38 -9.33 2.82
CA LEU A 234 -28.66 -10.02 2.86
C LEU A 234 -29.81 -9.02 2.92
N GLU A 235 -30.94 -9.42 2.38
CA GLU A 235 -32.21 -8.74 2.53
C GLU A 235 -33.32 -9.75 2.88
N ARG A 236 -34.34 -9.27 3.60
CA ARG A 236 -35.52 -10.08 3.95
C ARG A 236 -36.60 -9.86 2.91
N GLU A 237 -37.03 -10.95 2.31
CA GLU A 237 -38.14 -10.98 1.35
C GLU A 237 -39.29 -11.83 1.89
N VAL A 238 -40.46 -11.69 1.28
CA VAL A 238 -41.62 -12.54 1.55
C VAL A 238 -41.80 -13.51 0.38
N GLN A 239 -41.72 -14.81 0.64
CA GLN A 239 -41.98 -15.86 -0.33
C GLN A 239 -43.37 -16.44 -0.12
N ILE A 240 -44.14 -16.56 -1.21
CA ILE A 240 -45.39 -17.31 -1.21
C ILE A 240 -45.12 -18.68 -1.83
N SER A 241 -45.39 -19.75 -1.08
CA SER A 241 -45.25 -21.13 -1.51
C SER A 241 -46.60 -21.83 -1.58
N CYS A 242 -46.77 -22.69 -2.59
CA CYS A 242 -47.97 -23.50 -2.76
C CYS A 242 -48.13 -24.43 -1.55
N ARG A 243 -49.25 -24.37 -0.86
CA ARG A 243 -49.55 -25.19 0.32
C ARG A 243 -49.60 -26.68 -0.01
N LYS A 244 -49.99 -27.04 -1.24
CA LYS A 244 -50.11 -28.45 -1.67
C LYS A 244 -48.78 -29.03 -2.14
N SER A 245 -48.00 -28.29 -2.94
CA SER A 245 -46.75 -28.80 -3.54
C SER A 245 -45.49 -28.33 -2.81
N GLY A 246 -45.57 -27.27 -2.00
CA GLY A 246 -44.44 -26.62 -1.35
C GLY A 246 -43.56 -25.79 -2.30
N HIS A 247 -43.90 -25.70 -3.59
CA HIS A 247 -43.13 -24.93 -4.57
C HIS A 247 -43.33 -23.43 -4.37
N ALA A 248 -42.24 -22.66 -4.53
CA ALA A 248 -42.28 -21.21 -4.52
C ALA A 248 -43.05 -20.68 -5.75
N LEU A 249 -44.04 -19.82 -5.52
CA LEU A 249 -44.88 -19.23 -6.57
C LEU A 249 -44.33 -17.87 -7.02
N PHE A 250 -44.13 -16.95 -6.07
CA PHE A 250 -43.50 -15.66 -6.32
C PHE A 250 -42.94 -15.07 -5.02
N ARG A 251 -42.03 -14.11 -5.19
CA ARG A 251 -41.32 -13.40 -4.13
C ARG A 251 -41.68 -11.93 -4.16
N LEU A 252 -41.76 -11.33 -2.98
CA LEU A 252 -42.15 -9.96 -2.79
C LEU A 252 -41.12 -9.25 -1.90
N PRO A 253 -40.78 -7.98 -2.20
CA PRO A 253 -39.73 -7.26 -1.49
C PRO A 253 -40.10 -6.94 -0.03
N ASN A 254 -41.39 -6.94 0.32
CA ASN A 254 -41.86 -6.74 1.69
C ASN A 254 -43.34 -7.19 1.85
N ALA A 255 -43.81 -7.23 3.10
CA ALA A 255 -45.18 -7.59 3.44
C ALA A 255 -46.25 -6.62 2.90
N HIS A 256 -45.92 -5.37 2.56
CA HIS A 256 -46.89 -4.45 1.95
C HIS A 256 -47.22 -4.84 0.51
N ALA A 257 -46.25 -5.38 -0.23
CA ALA A 257 -46.49 -5.90 -1.57
C ALA A 257 -47.43 -7.12 -1.57
N LEU A 258 -47.45 -7.90 -0.47
CA LEU A 258 -48.38 -9.03 -0.30
C LEU A 258 -49.84 -8.56 -0.32
N ALA A 259 -50.14 -7.44 0.34
CA ALA A 259 -51.49 -6.88 0.39
C ALA A 259 -52.03 -6.47 -1.00
N VAL A 260 -51.14 -6.09 -1.92
CA VAL A 260 -51.54 -5.76 -3.30
C VAL A 260 -51.93 -7.02 -4.07
N VAL A 261 -51.19 -8.10 -3.88
CA VAL A 261 -51.42 -9.36 -4.60
C VAL A 261 -52.67 -10.08 -4.08
N THR A 262 -52.91 -10.10 -2.76
CA THR A 262 -54.11 -10.73 -2.18
C THR A 262 -55.41 -10.03 -2.58
N VAL A 263 -55.37 -8.73 -2.91
CA VAL A 263 -56.54 -7.97 -3.40
C VAL A 263 -56.86 -8.27 -4.88
N SER A 264 -55.93 -8.87 -5.63
CA SER A 264 -56.05 -9.07 -7.07
C SER A 264 -56.74 -10.39 -7.51
N ASP A 265 -57.37 -11.13 -6.60
CA ASP A 265 -58.00 -12.44 -6.85
C ASP A 265 -57.10 -13.45 -7.60
N ALA A 266 -55.78 -13.33 -7.42
CA ALA A 266 -54.80 -14.19 -8.07
C ALA A 266 -54.91 -15.65 -7.59
N THR A 267 -54.79 -16.61 -8.52
CA THR A 267 -54.81 -18.06 -8.23
C THR A 267 -53.44 -18.69 -8.40
N CYS A 268 -53.15 -19.69 -7.58
CA CYS A 268 -51.92 -20.49 -7.62
C CYS A 268 -51.79 -21.28 -8.93
N SER A 269 -50.67 -21.12 -9.62
CA SER A 269 -50.36 -21.82 -10.88
C SER A 269 -50.24 -23.33 -10.74
N GLU A 270 -49.88 -23.81 -9.54
CA GLU A 270 -49.65 -25.24 -9.27
C GLU A 270 -50.94 -25.98 -8.88
N CYS A 271 -51.77 -25.37 -8.03
CA CYS A 271 -52.90 -26.08 -7.42
C CYS A 271 -54.27 -25.43 -7.59
N GLY A 272 -54.33 -24.25 -8.21
CA GLY A 272 -55.56 -23.52 -8.53
C GLY A 272 -56.25 -22.84 -7.35
N SER A 273 -55.72 -22.94 -6.12
CA SER A 273 -56.26 -22.25 -4.95
C SER A 273 -56.01 -20.73 -5.01
N PRO A 274 -56.82 -19.90 -4.32
CA PRO A 274 -56.51 -18.49 -4.16
C PRO A 274 -55.15 -18.29 -3.50
N VAL A 275 -54.36 -17.34 -3.99
CA VAL A 275 -53.06 -16.97 -3.42
C VAL A 275 -53.15 -16.61 -1.94
N ALA A 276 -54.28 -16.03 -1.50
CA ALA A 276 -54.51 -15.68 -0.10
C ALA A 276 -54.50 -16.89 0.86
N ASP A 277 -54.75 -18.10 0.34
CA ASP A 277 -54.75 -19.34 1.10
C ASP A 277 -53.40 -20.09 1.04
N GLU A 278 -52.43 -19.54 0.31
CA GLU A 278 -51.10 -20.12 0.14
C GLU A 278 -50.19 -19.80 1.33
N LYS A 279 -49.09 -20.56 1.45
CA LYS A 279 -48.18 -20.43 2.59
C LYS A 279 -47.29 -19.20 2.40
N VAL A 280 -47.34 -18.27 3.34
CA VAL A 280 -46.50 -17.07 3.35
C VAL A 280 -45.35 -17.28 4.34
N GLU A 281 -44.12 -17.15 3.86
CA GLU A 281 -42.90 -17.35 4.64
C GLU A 281 -41.96 -16.16 4.43
N GLU A 282 -41.28 -15.75 5.50
CA GLU A 282 -40.15 -14.86 5.39
C GLU A 282 -38.95 -15.65 4.88
N VAL A 283 -38.18 -15.06 3.96
CA VAL A 283 -36.99 -15.68 3.38
C VAL A 283 -35.83 -14.69 3.38
N ILE A 284 -34.62 -15.22 3.49
CA ILE A 284 -33.38 -14.46 3.30
C ILE A 284 -32.99 -14.55 1.82
N ALA A 285 -32.76 -13.39 1.22
CA ALA A 285 -32.26 -13.25 -0.14
C ALA A 285 -30.85 -12.62 -0.13
N PRO A 286 -29.85 -13.22 -0.79
CA PRO A 286 -28.57 -12.56 -1.00
C PRO A 286 -28.71 -11.39 -1.97
N THR A 287 -28.13 -10.25 -1.61
CA THR A 287 -28.18 -9.06 -2.46
C THR A 287 -27.26 -9.20 -3.69
N GLN A 288 -27.40 -8.27 -4.65
CA GLN A 288 -26.46 -8.16 -5.76
C GLN A 288 -25.02 -7.89 -5.29
N LEU A 289 -24.85 -7.17 -4.18
CA LEU A 289 -23.55 -6.93 -3.56
C LEU A 289 -22.92 -8.24 -3.08
N ALA A 290 -23.69 -9.10 -2.39
CA ALA A 290 -23.20 -10.40 -1.96
C ALA A 290 -22.80 -11.29 -3.15
N SER A 291 -23.62 -11.31 -4.19
CA SER A 291 -23.31 -12.07 -5.41
C SER A 291 -22.01 -11.58 -6.07
N SER A 292 -21.88 -10.26 -6.27
CA SER A 292 -20.67 -9.62 -6.84
C SER A 292 -19.41 -9.82 -5.99
N LEU A 293 -19.53 -9.96 -4.67
CA LEU A 293 -18.39 -10.17 -3.78
C LEU A 293 -17.93 -11.63 -3.74
N LEU A 294 -18.87 -12.58 -3.85
CA LEU A 294 -18.58 -14.01 -3.89
C LEU A 294 -18.09 -14.48 -5.26
N GLU A 295 -18.46 -13.78 -6.33
CA GLU A 295 -17.93 -14.02 -7.68
C GLU A 295 -16.41 -13.75 -7.73
N ASP A 296 -15.69 -14.70 -8.33
CA ASP A 296 -14.23 -14.64 -8.58
C ASP A 296 -13.36 -14.26 -7.37
N GLY A 297 -13.82 -14.50 -6.15
CA GLY A 297 -13.11 -14.09 -4.94
C GLY A 297 -12.97 -12.56 -4.84
N SER A 298 -13.88 -11.78 -5.43
CA SER A 298 -13.80 -10.31 -5.46
C SER A 298 -13.75 -9.68 -4.06
N TRP A 299 -14.29 -10.35 -3.05
CA TRP A 299 -14.16 -9.93 -1.67
C TRP A 299 -12.70 -9.92 -1.17
N LEU A 300 -11.88 -10.90 -1.57
CA LEU A 300 -10.44 -10.94 -1.23
C LEU A 300 -9.72 -9.74 -1.84
N VAL A 301 -9.96 -9.48 -3.13
CA VAL A 301 -9.39 -8.33 -3.83
C VAL A 301 -9.81 -7.02 -3.16
N SER A 302 -11.10 -6.88 -2.84
CA SER A 302 -11.64 -5.69 -2.18
C SER A 302 -11.01 -5.49 -0.80
N ARG A 303 -10.76 -6.59 -0.08
CA ARG A 303 -10.17 -6.55 1.26
C ARG A 303 -8.66 -6.24 1.22
N LEU A 304 -7.91 -6.87 0.31
CA LEU A 304 -6.49 -6.57 0.12
C LEU A 304 -6.28 -5.14 -0.38
N HIS A 305 -7.13 -4.65 -1.29
CA HIS A 305 -7.11 -3.25 -1.72
C HIS A 305 -7.20 -2.31 -0.52
N PHE A 306 -8.17 -2.54 0.37
CA PHE A 306 -8.31 -1.74 1.58
C PHE A 306 -7.08 -1.81 2.50
N ILE A 307 -6.56 -3.02 2.76
CA ILE A 307 -5.36 -3.21 3.61
C ILE A 307 -4.16 -2.43 3.03
N ILE A 308 -3.96 -2.49 1.72
CA ILE A 308 -2.87 -1.79 1.03
C ILE A 308 -3.08 -0.26 1.08
N ARG A 309 -4.32 0.21 0.98
CA ARG A 309 -4.65 1.63 1.18
C ARG A 309 -4.38 2.08 2.61
N GLU A 310 -4.68 1.27 3.62
CA GLU A 310 -4.34 1.56 5.03
C GLU A 310 -2.83 1.62 5.28
N MET A 311 -2.04 0.85 4.52
CA MET A 311 -0.57 0.94 4.56
C MET A 311 -0.04 2.26 3.96
N GLY A 312 -0.89 3.04 3.27
CA GLY A 312 -0.56 4.35 2.73
C GLY A 312 -0.28 4.37 1.23
N VAL A 313 -0.43 3.24 0.53
CA VAL A 313 -0.21 3.19 -0.92
C VAL A 313 -1.30 4.00 -1.62
N PRO A 314 -0.96 4.97 -2.49
CA PRO A 314 -1.95 5.80 -3.17
C PRO A 314 -2.77 5.01 -4.18
N GLU A 315 -4.03 5.42 -4.41
CA GLU A 315 -4.95 4.74 -5.34
C GLU A 315 -4.41 4.67 -6.77
N SER A 316 -3.63 5.68 -7.20
CA SER A 316 -3.00 5.71 -8.53
C SER A 316 -1.97 4.61 -8.74
N GLU A 317 -1.48 4.01 -7.66
CA GLU A 317 -0.45 2.97 -7.66
C GLU A 317 -1.04 1.57 -7.40
N ILE A 318 -2.37 1.46 -7.39
CA ILE A 318 -3.09 0.19 -7.24
C ILE A 318 -3.94 -0.02 -8.49
N ALA A 319 -3.73 -1.15 -9.16
CA ALA A 319 -4.49 -1.56 -10.32
C ALA A 319 -5.21 -2.88 -10.02
N VAL A 320 -6.49 -2.98 -10.35
CA VAL A 320 -7.29 -4.20 -10.13
C VAL A 320 -7.63 -4.79 -11.49
N GLY A 321 -7.26 -6.05 -11.71
CA GLY A 321 -7.48 -6.70 -13.00
C GLY A 321 -8.94 -7.10 -13.21
N PRO A 322 -9.31 -7.41 -14.48
CA PRO A 322 -10.66 -7.82 -14.83
C PRO A 322 -11.07 -9.15 -14.18
N SER A 323 -12.38 -9.35 -14.08
CA SER A 323 -13.00 -10.59 -13.61
C SER A 323 -13.23 -11.51 -14.81
N ASP A 324 -12.43 -12.58 -14.92
CA ASP A 324 -12.48 -13.45 -16.10
C ASP A 324 -13.45 -14.64 -15.92
N GLY A 325 -14.23 -14.70 -14.84
CA GLY A 325 -15.15 -15.80 -14.52
C GLY A 325 -14.45 -17.11 -14.15
N THR A 326 -13.13 -17.06 -13.91
CA THR A 326 -12.29 -18.23 -13.63
C THR A 326 -12.21 -18.58 -12.14
N GLY A 327 -12.81 -17.78 -11.26
CA GLY A 327 -12.68 -17.92 -9.82
C GLY A 327 -11.43 -17.25 -9.24
N HIS A 328 -10.69 -16.46 -10.03
CA HIS A 328 -9.43 -15.84 -9.65
C HIS A 328 -9.55 -14.32 -9.57
N GLY A 329 -9.09 -13.75 -8.46
CA GLY A 329 -8.92 -12.32 -8.32
C GLY A 329 -7.46 -11.92 -8.57
N GLN A 330 -7.26 -10.78 -9.23
CA GLN A 330 -5.94 -10.26 -9.57
C GLN A 330 -5.86 -8.76 -9.26
N MET A 331 -4.74 -8.35 -8.70
CA MET A 331 -4.44 -6.95 -8.37
C MET A 331 -2.94 -6.74 -8.49
N MET A 332 -2.52 -5.55 -8.89
CA MET A 332 -1.12 -5.19 -8.93
C MET A 332 -0.89 -3.86 -8.23
N VAL A 333 0.22 -3.76 -7.53
CA VAL A 333 0.60 -2.58 -6.78
C VAL A 333 1.99 -2.14 -7.24
N ASN A 334 2.15 -0.86 -7.51
CA ASN A 334 3.45 -0.28 -7.80
C ASN A 334 3.94 0.52 -6.59
N LEU A 335 5.11 0.19 -6.06
CA LEU A 335 5.70 0.93 -4.96
C LEU A 335 7.11 1.35 -5.30
N CYS A 336 7.30 2.66 -5.38
CA CYS A 336 8.60 3.27 -5.63
C CYS A 336 9.31 2.70 -6.88
N GLY A 337 8.54 2.28 -7.89
CA GLY A 337 9.05 1.72 -9.14
C GLY A 337 9.11 0.19 -9.20
N GLU A 338 8.66 -0.51 -8.15
CA GLU A 338 8.57 -1.96 -8.13
C GLU A 338 7.13 -2.47 -8.12
N SER A 339 6.86 -3.45 -8.97
CA SER A 339 5.53 -4.04 -9.07
C SER A 339 5.40 -5.31 -8.25
N LEU A 340 4.35 -5.35 -7.42
CA LEU A 340 3.89 -6.51 -6.68
C LEU A 340 2.59 -7.01 -7.30
N LEU A 341 2.60 -8.23 -7.82
CA LEU A 341 1.42 -8.90 -8.35
C LEU A 341 0.76 -9.73 -7.23
N LEU A 342 -0.51 -9.45 -6.97
CA LEU A 342 -1.34 -10.19 -6.03
C LEU A 342 -2.36 -11.01 -6.81
N VAL A 343 -2.34 -12.31 -6.59
CA VAL A 343 -3.30 -13.27 -7.12
C VAL A 343 -4.02 -13.95 -5.98
N THR A 344 -5.34 -14.01 -6.08
CA THR A 344 -6.23 -14.44 -5.00
C THR A 344 -7.19 -15.50 -5.49
N ARG A 345 -7.53 -16.44 -4.61
CA ARG A 345 -8.53 -17.48 -4.86
C ARG A 345 -9.31 -17.78 -3.59
N ASP A 346 -10.64 -17.69 -3.68
CA ASP A 346 -11.52 -18.10 -2.57
C ASP A 346 -11.80 -19.61 -2.61
N GLY A 347 -10.79 -20.38 -2.20
CA GLY A 347 -10.77 -21.84 -2.19
C GLY A 347 -9.34 -22.38 -2.26
N ASP A 348 -9.20 -23.65 -2.64
CA ASP A 348 -7.92 -24.36 -2.62
C ASP A 348 -6.89 -23.79 -3.62
N LEU A 349 -5.62 -23.75 -3.21
CA LEU A 349 -4.48 -23.50 -4.10
C LEU A 349 -4.19 -24.77 -4.90
N THR A 350 -4.67 -24.79 -6.15
CA THR A 350 -4.48 -25.91 -7.07
C THR A 350 -3.25 -25.72 -7.97
N PRO A 351 -2.69 -26.80 -8.53
CA PRO A 351 -1.61 -26.69 -9.52
C PRO A 351 -2.00 -25.88 -10.76
N ALA A 352 -3.28 -25.90 -11.15
CA ALA A 352 -3.78 -25.09 -12.27
C ALA A 352 -3.72 -23.59 -11.94
N PHE A 353 -4.16 -23.21 -10.74
CA PHE A 353 -4.08 -21.83 -10.27
C PHE A 353 -2.62 -21.36 -10.13
N ALA A 354 -1.74 -22.20 -9.60
CA ALA A 354 -0.31 -21.90 -9.50
C ALA A 354 0.35 -21.65 -10.87
N ARG A 355 0.02 -22.43 -11.91
CA ARG A 355 0.54 -22.21 -13.27
C ARG A 355 0.04 -20.90 -13.85
N TRP A 356 -1.26 -20.64 -13.71
CA TRP A 356 -1.86 -19.38 -14.15
C TRP A 356 -1.20 -18.16 -13.46
N ALA A 357 -0.95 -18.25 -12.16
CA ALA A 357 -0.26 -17.20 -11.40
C ALA A 357 1.18 -16.95 -11.93
N ILE A 358 1.90 -18.02 -12.27
CA ILE A 358 3.24 -17.94 -12.85
C ILE A 358 3.19 -17.29 -14.24
N ASP A 359 2.25 -17.71 -15.09
CA ASP A 359 2.10 -17.16 -16.44
C ASP A 359 1.78 -15.66 -16.38
N LEU A 360 0.90 -15.25 -15.46
CA LEU A 360 0.56 -13.84 -15.23
C LEU A 360 1.76 -13.03 -14.69
N GLU A 361 2.56 -13.60 -13.79
CA GLU A 361 3.80 -12.97 -13.31
C GLU A 361 4.79 -12.76 -14.45
N ILE A 362 4.96 -13.74 -15.33
CA ILE A 362 5.84 -13.63 -16.50
C ILE A 362 5.34 -12.54 -17.46
N GLU A 363 4.03 -12.47 -17.71
CA GLU A 363 3.44 -11.43 -18.57
C GLU A 363 3.59 -10.01 -18.01
N THR A 364 3.50 -9.87 -16.69
CA THR A 364 3.56 -8.59 -15.98
C THR A 364 4.97 -8.22 -15.53
N GLU A 365 5.92 -9.14 -15.61
CA GLU A 365 7.30 -8.98 -15.17
C GLU A 365 7.40 -8.49 -13.70
N ALA A 366 6.47 -8.92 -12.84
CA ALA A 366 6.39 -8.44 -11.48
C ALA A 366 7.58 -8.94 -10.63
N SER A 367 8.18 -8.04 -9.84
CA SER A 367 9.29 -8.38 -8.93
C SER A 367 8.81 -9.17 -7.72
N HIS A 368 7.54 -9.05 -7.33
CA HIS A 368 6.97 -9.82 -6.23
C HIS A 368 5.70 -10.52 -6.68
N LEU A 369 5.55 -11.78 -6.31
CA LEU A 369 4.33 -12.57 -6.51
C LEU A 369 3.73 -12.93 -5.16
N VAL A 370 2.51 -12.48 -4.91
CA VAL A 370 1.75 -12.75 -3.70
C VAL A 370 0.56 -13.63 -4.06
N VAL A 371 0.55 -14.85 -3.54
CA VAL A 371 -0.52 -15.83 -3.77
C VAL A 371 -1.31 -16.00 -2.48
N LEU A 372 -2.59 -15.64 -2.52
CA LEU A 372 -3.53 -15.83 -1.42
C LEU A 372 -4.61 -16.86 -1.81
N ALA A 373 -4.75 -17.91 -1.02
CA ALA A 373 -5.80 -18.91 -1.18
C ALA A 373 -6.44 -19.23 0.17
N THR A 374 -7.77 -19.09 0.29
CA THR A 374 -8.47 -19.30 1.58
C THR A 374 -8.73 -20.78 1.92
N GLY A 375 -8.51 -21.68 0.96
CA GLY A 375 -8.69 -23.12 1.14
C GLY A 375 -7.37 -23.86 1.38
N ARG A 376 -7.38 -25.16 1.09
CA ARG A 376 -6.22 -26.03 1.29
C ARG A 376 -5.11 -25.72 0.29
N LEU A 377 -3.87 -25.71 0.78
CA LEU A 377 -2.68 -25.59 -0.05
C LEU A 377 -2.26 -26.97 -0.57
N HIS A 378 -2.42 -27.23 -1.87
CA HIS A 378 -1.92 -28.48 -2.45
C HIS A 378 -0.39 -28.45 -2.52
N ASN A 379 0.27 -29.49 -1.97
CA ASN A 379 1.73 -29.60 -1.95
C ASN A 379 2.36 -29.43 -3.35
N GLU A 380 1.75 -29.99 -4.40
CA GLU A 380 2.24 -29.84 -5.77
C GLU A 380 2.20 -28.38 -6.24
N ALA A 381 1.15 -27.63 -5.89
CA ALA A 381 1.03 -26.22 -6.25
C ALA A 381 2.10 -25.37 -5.54
N GLY A 382 2.33 -25.61 -4.25
CA GLY A 382 3.40 -24.96 -3.50
C GLY A 382 4.79 -25.27 -4.07
N LEU A 383 5.05 -26.53 -4.43
CA LEU A 383 6.29 -26.94 -5.08
C LEU A 383 6.50 -26.25 -6.43
N LEU A 384 5.45 -26.08 -7.24
CA LEU A 384 5.54 -25.35 -8.52
C LEU A 384 5.96 -23.90 -8.30
N LEU A 385 5.31 -23.20 -7.37
CA LEU A 385 5.59 -21.79 -7.06
C LEU A 385 7.02 -21.62 -6.50
N HIS A 386 7.43 -22.45 -5.54
CA HIS A 386 8.79 -22.38 -5.00
C HIS A 386 9.87 -22.71 -6.03
N ASN A 387 9.61 -23.68 -6.93
CA ASN A 387 10.54 -23.98 -8.02
C ASN A 387 10.66 -22.82 -9.00
N HIS A 388 9.55 -22.14 -9.31
CA HIS A 388 9.56 -20.92 -10.13
C HIS A 388 10.37 -19.81 -9.47
N ALA A 389 10.08 -19.49 -8.21
CA ALA A 389 10.80 -18.47 -7.44
C ALA A 389 12.30 -18.75 -7.40
N ARG A 390 12.70 -20.00 -7.11
CA ARG A 390 14.10 -20.41 -7.12
C ARG A 390 14.76 -20.20 -8.49
N ARG A 391 14.07 -20.45 -9.60
CA ARG A 391 14.60 -20.21 -10.96
C ARG A 391 14.80 -18.72 -11.23
N ARG A 392 13.85 -17.86 -10.84
CA ARG A 392 13.98 -16.39 -10.98
C ARG A 392 15.22 -15.88 -10.22
N ILE A 393 15.34 -16.28 -8.96
CA ILE A 393 16.48 -15.91 -8.10
C ILE A 393 17.81 -16.46 -8.64
N SER A 394 17.84 -17.73 -9.06
CA SER A 394 19.06 -18.34 -9.64
C SER A 394 19.43 -17.73 -11.00
N GLY A 395 18.46 -17.15 -11.70
CA GLY A 395 18.66 -16.36 -12.90
C GLY A 395 19.18 -14.95 -12.65
N GLY A 396 19.40 -14.56 -11.38
CA GLY A 396 19.91 -13.25 -10.99
C GLY A 396 18.83 -12.18 -10.87
N GLN A 397 17.55 -12.55 -10.84
CA GLN A 397 16.45 -11.61 -10.68
C GLN A 397 16.15 -11.42 -9.20
N ASP A 398 15.91 -10.16 -8.81
CA ASP A 398 15.40 -9.81 -7.48
C ASP A 398 13.91 -10.13 -7.46
N PHE A 399 13.58 -11.32 -6.98
CA PHE A 399 12.23 -11.88 -7.00
C PHE A 399 11.83 -12.44 -5.64
N GLU A 400 10.66 -12.05 -5.16
CA GLU A 400 10.09 -12.53 -3.91
C GLU A 400 8.72 -13.21 -4.13
N LEU A 401 8.55 -14.38 -3.49
CA LEU A 401 7.28 -15.12 -3.48
C LEU A 401 6.71 -15.12 -2.07
N ILE A 402 5.45 -14.70 -1.94
CA ILE A 402 4.68 -14.73 -0.70
C ILE A 402 3.49 -15.66 -0.89
N LEU A 403 3.37 -16.66 -0.02
CA LEU A 403 2.23 -17.57 0.02
C LEU A 403 1.47 -17.33 1.32
N ALA A 404 0.18 -17.05 1.21
CA ALA A 404 -0.69 -16.85 2.35
C ALA A 404 -1.97 -17.69 2.22
N ASP A 405 -2.42 -18.24 3.34
CA ASP A 405 -3.63 -19.04 3.49
C ASP A 405 -4.81 -18.22 4.06
N ASP A 406 -4.54 -17.07 4.66
CA ASP A 406 -5.57 -16.15 5.13
C ASP A 406 -5.21 -14.67 4.86
N VAL A 407 -6.22 -13.81 4.98
CA VAL A 407 -6.11 -12.37 4.71
C VAL A 407 -5.20 -11.67 5.73
N ALA A 408 -5.20 -12.12 6.99
CA ALA A 408 -4.40 -11.49 8.05
C ALA A 408 -2.91 -11.78 7.88
N ALA A 409 -2.55 -13.02 7.53
CA ALA A 409 -1.22 -13.45 7.14
C ALA A 409 -0.77 -12.72 5.89
N ALA A 410 -1.60 -12.67 4.84
CA ALA A 410 -1.31 -11.89 3.64
C ALA A 410 -1.04 -10.42 3.98
N GLY A 411 -1.86 -9.80 4.83
CA GLY A 411 -1.69 -8.42 5.26
C GLY A 411 -0.36 -8.17 5.99
N ARG A 412 0.03 -9.06 6.91
CA ARG A 412 1.33 -8.95 7.62
C ARG A 412 2.52 -9.12 6.67
N GLU A 413 2.49 -10.15 5.83
CA GLU A 413 3.59 -10.42 4.88
C GLU A 413 3.71 -9.31 3.85
N LEU A 414 2.57 -8.78 3.36
CA LEU A 414 2.55 -7.60 2.52
C LEU A 414 3.20 -6.42 3.24
N GLN A 415 2.81 -6.10 4.47
CA GLN A 415 3.41 -5.00 5.22
C GLN A 415 4.94 -5.11 5.26
N TYR A 416 5.46 -6.29 5.60
CA TYR A 416 6.90 -6.51 5.66
C TYR A 416 7.57 -6.38 4.28
N ALA A 417 6.92 -6.86 3.22
CA ALA A 417 7.41 -6.72 1.85
C ALA A 417 7.47 -5.24 1.42
N LEU A 418 6.38 -4.48 1.62
CA LEU A 418 6.36 -3.06 1.28
C LEU A 418 7.41 -2.27 2.08
N GLU A 419 7.60 -2.60 3.37
CA GLU A 419 8.65 -2.00 4.19
C GLU A 419 10.05 -2.34 3.68
N ARG A 420 10.32 -3.58 3.24
CA ARG A 420 11.61 -3.95 2.64
C ARG A 420 11.87 -3.20 1.33
N VAL A 421 10.87 -3.14 0.44
CA VAL A 421 10.96 -2.41 -0.83
C VAL A 421 11.28 -0.94 -0.56
N SER A 422 10.52 -0.30 0.34
CA SER A 422 10.74 1.09 0.75
C SER A 422 12.17 1.32 1.28
N GLN A 423 12.66 0.46 2.17
CA GLN A 423 14.00 0.59 2.74
C GLN A 423 15.10 0.43 1.69
N ARG A 424 14.94 -0.50 0.75
CA ARG A 424 15.89 -0.72 -0.35
C ARG A 424 15.93 0.49 -1.29
N VAL A 425 14.78 1.01 -1.72
CA VAL A 425 14.73 2.20 -2.58
C VAL A 425 15.31 3.43 -1.89
N ILE A 426 15.04 3.63 -0.60
CA ILE A 426 15.70 4.69 0.17
C ILE A 426 17.22 4.49 0.15
N GLY A 427 17.69 3.26 0.38
CA GLY A 427 19.11 2.88 0.29
C GLY A 427 19.75 3.24 -1.03
N GLU A 428 19.12 2.89 -2.16
CA GLU A 428 19.60 3.20 -3.50
C GLU A 428 19.65 4.71 -3.77
N GLN A 429 18.70 5.47 -3.22
CA GLN A 429 18.60 6.90 -3.49
C GLN A 429 19.57 7.75 -2.67
N VAL A 430 19.92 7.32 -1.45
CA VAL A 430 20.77 8.11 -0.54
C VAL A 430 22.14 7.49 -0.28
N GLY A 431 22.41 6.30 -0.80
CA GLY A 431 23.65 5.55 -0.54
C GLY A 431 24.93 6.29 -0.94
N ASP A 432 24.86 7.19 -1.92
CA ASP A 432 25.99 8.05 -2.33
C ASP A 432 26.51 8.95 -1.18
N LEU A 433 25.67 9.19 -0.16
CA LEU A 433 25.99 9.98 1.01
C LEU A 433 26.66 9.18 2.14
N ASP A 434 26.65 7.84 2.07
CA ASP A 434 27.20 6.98 3.13
C ASP A 434 28.68 7.26 3.36
N SER A 435 29.45 7.46 2.28
CA SER A 435 30.88 7.80 2.36
C SER A 435 31.14 9.18 2.98
N SER A 436 30.20 10.12 2.81
CA SER A 436 30.37 11.48 3.33
C SER A 436 30.06 11.57 4.83
N MET A 437 29.19 10.70 5.35
CA MET A 437 28.86 10.64 6.78
C MET A 437 29.72 9.60 7.53
N GLY A 438 30.24 8.57 6.86
CA GLY A 438 30.98 7.47 7.47
C GLY A 438 30.09 6.39 8.11
N LEU A 439 28.81 6.37 7.75
CA LEU A 439 27.78 5.45 8.26
C LEU A 439 26.64 5.35 7.24
N SER A 440 25.77 4.34 7.38
CA SER A 440 24.61 4.18 6.49
C SER A 440 23.56 5.26 6.72
N VAL A 441 23.42 6.16 5.76
CA VAL A 441 22.46 7.26 5.76
C VAL A 441 21.03 6.75 5.70
N SER A 442 20.76 5.73 4.87
CA SER A 442 19.45 5.09 4.81
C SER A 442 19.05 4.52 6.17
N ARG A 443 19.98 3.85 6.87
CA ARG A 443 19.72 3.33 8.22
C ARG A 443 19.46 4.43 9.25
N LEU A 444 20.15 5.58 9.17
CA LEU A 444 19.83 6.73 10.02
C LEU A 444 18.41 7.22 9.80
N ILE A 445 18.02 7.43 8.54
CA ILE A 445 16.69 7.93 8.19
C ILE A 445 15.62 6.97 8.70
N ILE A 446 15.76 5.68 8.41
CA ILE A 446 14.82 4.64 8.86
C ILE A 446 14.75 4.60 10.39
N THR A 447 15.89 4.64 11.08
CA THR A 447 15.93 4.57 12.54
C THR A 447 15.28 5.79 13.17
N LYS A 448 15.47 6.99 12.61
CA LYS A 448 14.80 8.21 13.06
C LYS A 448 13.29 8.04 13.06
N PHE A 449 12.71 7.62 11.94
CA PHE A 449 11.26 7.46 11.82
C PHE A 449 10.72 6.38 12.75
N ASN A 450 11.43 5.25 12.86
CA ASN A 450 11.06 4.20 13.82
C ASN A 450 11.03 4.72 15.26
N LEU A 451 12.01 5.54 15.66
CA LEU A 451 12.06 6.12 17.00
C LEU A 451 10.93 7.12 17.26
N LEU A 452 10.59 7.95 16.27
CA LEU A 452 9.46 8.89 16.37
C LEU A 452 8.13 8.16 16.54
N ARG A 453 7.90 7.08 15.77
CA ARG A 453 6.70 6.24 15.91
C ARG A 453 6.58 5.65 17.32
N THR A 454 7.68 5.11 17.86
CA THR A 454 7.68 4.59 19.24
C THR A 454 7.52 5.68 20.31
N GLY A 455 7.98 6.90 20.06
CA GLY A 455 7.77 8.04 20.95
C GLY A 455 6.31 8.45 21.02
N ASP A 456 5.65 8.55 19.86
CA ASP A 456 4.23 8.89 19.76
C ASP A 456 3.35 7.80 20.42
N GLU A 457 3.71 6.52 20.30
CA GLU A 457 3.00 5.42 20.97
C GLU A 457 3.08 5.51 22.52
N LEU A 458 4.23 5.94 23.06
CA LEU A 458 4.41 6.14 24.50
C LEU A 458 3.65 7.37 25.00
N ASP A 459 3.63 8.46 24.23
CA ASP A 459 2.88 9.67 24.56
C ASP A 459 1.36 9.45 24.48
N HIS A 460 0.87 8.64 23.53
CA HIS A 460 -0.54 8.24 23.45
C HIS A 460 -0.96 7.30 24.60
N GLN A 461 -0.07 6.44 25.10
CA GLN A 461 -0.34 5.63 26.29
C GLN A 461 -0.41 6.48 27.57
N HIS A 462 0.34 7.59 27.65
CA HIS A 462 0.29 8.52 28.78
C HIS A 462 -0.91 9.50 28.75
N LEU A 463 -1.59 9.65 27.60
CA LEU A 463 -2.77 10.50 27.46
C LEU A 463 -4.12 9.74 27.59
N SER A 464 -4.08 8.44 27.87
CA SER A 464 -5.26 7.66 28.24
C SER A 464 -5.44 7.72 29.77
N PRO A 465 -6.45 8.41 30.33
CA PRO A 465 -6.65 8.43 31.77
C PRO A 465 -7.09 7.04 32.25
N GLU A 466 -6.34 6.53 33.21
CA GLU A 466 -6.51 5.27 33.91
C GLU A 466 -7.99 4.95 34.24
N SER A 467 -8.51 3.86 33.70
CA SER A 467 -9.39 2.98 34.48
C SER A 467 -8.47 2.12 35.36
N GLY A 468 -8.36 2.53 36.63
CA GLY A 468 -7.34 2.05 37.55
C GLY A 468 -7.30 0.54 37.73
N GLN A 469 -6.09 -0.01 37.64
CA GLN A 469 -5.65 -1.18 38.38
C GLN A 469 -4.17 -1.01 38.69
N SER A 470 -3.88 -0.70 39.96
CA SER A 470 -2.53 -0.64 40.51
C SER A 470 -1.89 -2.03 40.48
N PHE A 471 -0.96 -2.27 39.56
CA PHE A 471 -0.05 -3.42 39.67
C PHE A 471 1.17 -3.00 40.50
N SER A 472 1.21 -3.45 41.75
CA SER A 472 2.40 -3.36 42.59
C SER A 472 3.47 -4.32 42.05
N PHE A 473 4.51 -3.79 41.41
CA PHE A 473 5.71 -4.57 41.11
C PHE A 473 6.48 -4.84 42.41
N VAL A 474 6.34 -6.05 42.95
CA VAL A 474 7.26 -6.58 43.97
C VAL A 474 8.60 -6.84 43.29
N ARG A 475 9.62 -6.03 43.61
CA ARG A 475 11.01 -6.29 43.21
C ARG A 475 11.52 -7.57 43.91
N PRO A 476 12.11 -8.53 43.19
CA PRO A 476 12.86 -9.60 43.83
C PRO A 476 14.17 -9.04 44.43
N PRO A 477 14.66 -9.59 45.56
CA PRO A 477 15.86 -9.08 46.20
C PRO A 477 17.10 -9.48 45.39
N LEU A 478 17.98 -8.49 45.20
CA LEU A 478 19.35 -8.67 44.73
C LEU A 478 20.13 -9.52 45.75
N THR A 479 20.45 -10.76 45.39
CA THR A 479 21.52 -11.52 46.05
C THR A 479 22.84 -11.21 45.36
N LEU A 480 23.67 -10.44 46.06
CA LEU A 480 25.08 -10.23 45.75
C LEU A 480 25.94 -11.18 46.60
N ALA A 481 26.96 -11.72 45.94
CA ALA A 481 28.22 -12.30 46.46
C ALA A 481 28.21 -13.70 47.11
N ALA A 482 28.87 -14.65 46.46
CA ALA A 482 30.29 -14.96 46.72
C ALA A 482 30.92 -15.65 45.50
#